data_AF-A0A3A0CTQ1-F1
#
_entry.id   AF-A0A3A0CTQ1-F1
#
_cell.length_a   1.000
_cell.length_b   1.000
_cell.length_c   1.000
_cell.angle_alpha   90.00
_cell.angle_beta   90.00
_cell.angle_gamma   90.00
#
_symmetry.space_group_name_H-M   'P 1'
#
loop_
_entity.id
_entity.type
_entity.pdbx_description
1 polymer ?
#
loop_
_entity_poly.entity_id
_entity_poly.type
_entity_poly.pdbx_seq_one_letter_code
_entity_poly.pdbx_strand_id
1 'polypeptide(L)'
;MRLTNGSRVAVIGGGPADSLTSYFLLVMAGRAGIKLAVDVYGPKEFHKSGTGRCNMCGGGVSESLVQALAAEGIRLPDNVVRCGIDSFVLHTEQGDVRIDTPTRE
;
A
#
# COMPACT_ATOMS: atom_id res chain seq x y z
N MET A 1 -8.35 9.57 24.37
CA MET A 1 -8.25 10.82 23.57
C MET A 1 -9.29 10.75 22.45
N ARG A 2 -10.03 11.82 22.18
CA ARG A 2 -11.10 11.85 21.16
C ARG A 2 -10.79 12.92 20.11
N LEU A 3 -10.91 12.57 18.83
CA LEU A 3 -10.71 13.52 17.73
C LEU A 3 -11.98 14.35 17.52
N THR A 4 -11.80 15.65 17.28
CA THR A 4 -12.86 16.63 17.07
C THR A 4 -12.58 17.50 15.84
N ASN A 5 -13.55 18.30 15.41
CA ASN A 5 -13.36 19.25 14.31
C ASN A 5 -12.15 20.16 14.56
N GLY A 6 -11.27 20.26 13.56
CA GLY A 6 -10.03 21.03 13.64
C GLY A 6 -8.87 20.29 14.30
N SER A 7 -9.05 19.05 14.75
CA SER A 7 -7.95 18.22 15.24
C SER A 7 -6.90 17.98 14.15
N ARG A 8 -5.63 18.00 14.54
CA ARG A 8 -4.48 17.73 13.68
C ARG A 8 -3.85 16.40 14.06
N VAL A 9 -3.58 15.57 13.07
CA VAL A 9 -2.94 14.27 13.24
C VAL A 9 -1.65 14.26 12.44
N ALA A 10 -0.53 14.03 13.13
CA ALA A 10 0.75 13.80 12.50
C ALA A 10 0.95 12.28 12.33
N VAL A 11 1.21 11.84 11.10
CA VAL A 11 1.57 10.46 10.78
C VAL A 11 3.06 10.42 10.47
N ILE A 12 3.82 9.66 11.24
CA ILE A 12 5.27 9.57 11.09
C ILE A 12 5.62 8.35 10.24
N GLY A 13 6.10 8.59 9.03
CA GLY A 13 6.38 7.59 8.03
C GLY A 13 6.00 8.05 6.63
N GLY A 14 5.78 7.10 5.74
CA GLY A 14 5.47 7.35 4.34
C GLY A 14 5.52 6.06 3.52
N GLY A 15 5.32 4.93 4.17
CA GLY A 15 5.16 3.64 3.54
C GLY A 15 3.70 3.34 3.22
N PRO A 16 3.41 2.11 2.78
CA PRO A 16 2.05 1.64 2.52
C PRO A 16 1.13 1.78 3.74
N ALA A 17 1.60 1.38 4.93
CA ALA A 17 0.81 1.44 6.16
C ALA A 17 0.40 2.87 6.54
N ASP A 18 1.35 3.81 6.49
CA ASP A 18 1.13 5.21 6.85
C ASP A 18 0.18 5.90 5.85
N SER A 19 0.35 5.60 4.57
CA SER A 19 -0.47 6.15 3.50
C SER A 19 -1.92 5.66 3.60
N LEU A 20 -2.11 4.35 3.82
CA LEU A 20 -3.44 3.77 4.05
C LEU A 20 -4.07 4.29 5.34
N THR A 21 -3.30 4.40 6.43
CA THR A 21 -3.80 4.97 7.69
C THR A 21 -4.30 6.40 7.49
N SER A 22 -3.52 7.23 6.78
CA SER A 22 -3.88 8.61 6.48
C SER A 22 -5.15 8.69 5.61
N TYR A 23 -5.22 7.85 4.57
CA TYR A 23 -6.39 7.76 3.69
C TYR A 23 -7.65 7.36 4.46
N PHE A 24 -7.62 6.23 5.17
CA PHE A 24 -8.79 5.73 5.88
C PHE A 24 -9.19 6.63 7.05
N LEU A 25 -8.24 7.27 7.73
CA LEU A 25 -8.56 8.27 8.76
C LEU A 25 -9.38 9.42 8.19
N LEU A 26 -8.98 9.97 7.03
CA LEU A 26 -9.71 11.04 6.36
C LEU A 26 -11.09 10.58 5.86
N VAL A 27 -11.18 9.38 5.26
CA VAL A 27 -12.45 8.80 4.80
C VAL A 27 -13.42 8.63 5.98
N MET A 28 -12.96 8.02 7.07
CA MET A 28 -13.80 7.77 8.24
C MET A 28 -14.19 9.07 8.95
N ALA A 29 -13.28 10.04 9.04
CA ALA A 29 -13.57 11.36 9.60
C ALA A 29 -14.62 12.09 8.75
N GLY A 30 -14.50 12.06 7.43
CA GLY A 30 -15.50 12.61 6.51
C GLY A 30 -16.88 11.97 6.70
N ARG A 31 -16.95 10.64 6.81
CA ARG A 31 -18.19 9.90 7.12
C ARG A 31 -18.79 10.29 8.47
N ALA A 32 -17.95 10.61 9.46
CA ALA A 32 -18.37 11.05 10.79
C ALA A 32 -18.68 12.58 10.87
N GLY A 33 -18.55 13.32 9.76
CA GLY A 33 -18.71 14.78 9.76
C GLY A 33 -17.61 15.53 10.51
N ILE A 34 -16.45 14.91 10.71
CA ILE A 34 -15.30 15.47 11.40
C ILE A 34 -14.28 15.98 10.38
N LYS A 35 -13.96 17.27 10.46
CA LYS A 35 -12.88 17.89 9.69
C LYS A 35 -11.55 17.72 10.40
N LEU A 36 -10.66 16.92 9.83
CA LEU A 36 -9.30 16.70 10.30
C LEU A 36 -8.28 17.30 9.33
N ALA A 37 -7.12 17.69 9.86
CA ALA A 37 -5.92 17.90 9.07
C ALA A 37 -4.91 16.80 9.39
N VAL A 38 -4.42 16.12 8.36
CA VAL A 38 -3.45 15.02 8.48
C VAL A 38 -2.16 15.45 7.80
N ASP A 39 -1.08 15.52 8.58
CA ASP A 39 0.26 15.84 8.09
C ASP A 39 1.09 14.55 8.11
N VAL A 40 1.62 14.13 6.95
CA VAL A 40 2.45 12.92 6.82
C VAL A 40 3.92 13.32 6.74
N TYR A 41 4.71 12.89 7.72
CA TYR A 41 6.13 13.18 7.83
C TYR A 41 6.94 11.94 7.51
N GLY A 42 7.48 11.88 6.31
CA GLY A 42 8.34 10.80 5.88
C GLY A 42 9.71 11.32 5.50
N PRO A 43 10.76 10.51 5.64
CA PRO A 43 11.98 10.82 4.92
C PRO A 43 11.69 10.76 3.39
N LYS A 44 10.60 10.04 2.97
CA LYS A 44 9.89 9.99 1.65
C LYS A 44 10.14 11.17 0.67
N GLU A 45 10.98 11.05 -0.36
CA GLU A 45 11.00 12.03 -1.46
C GLU A 45 10.41 11.37 -2.71
N PHE A 46 9.09 11.52 -2.89
CA PHE A 46 8.35 10.79 -3.94
C PHE A 46 8.64 11.29 -5.37
N HIS A 47 9.28 12.45 -5.52
CA HIS A 47 9.69 12.98 -6.82
C HIS A 47 11.02 12.39 -7.33
N LYS A 48 11.79 11.72 -6.46
CA LYS A 48 13.06 11.09 -6.84
C LYS A 48 12.84 9.60 -7.07
N SER A 49 13.15 9.15 -8.28
CA SER A 49 13.23 7.73 -8.61
C SER A 49 14.58 7.15 -8.15
N GLY A 50 14.61 5.86 -7.79
CA GLY A 50 15.84 5.13 -7.50
C GLY A 50 15.96 4.57 -6.08
N THR A 51 17.11 3.93 -5.82
CA THR A 51 17.38 3.15 -4.60
C THR A 51 17.53 3.98 -3.35
N GLY A 52 17.76 5.28 -3.48
CA GLY A 52 18.18 6.15 -2.37
C GLY A 52 17.28 6.02 -1.14
N ARG A 53 16.01 5.65 -1.33
CA ARG A 53 15.00 5.53 -0.26
C ARG A 53 14.04 4.33 -0.42
N CYS A 54 14.48 3.32 -1.15
CA CYS A 54 13.81 2.02 -1.24
C CYS A 54 13.85 1.32 0.13
N ASN A 55 12.75 0.69 0.53
CA ASN A 55 12.70 -0.13 1.75
C ASN A 55 13.12 -1.59 1.51
N MET A 56 13.72 -1.87 0.35
CA MET A 56 14.15 -3.21 -0.08
C MET A 56 13.02 -4.25 -0.08
N CYS A 57 11.78 -3.82 -0.31
CA CYS A 57 10.70 -4.79 -0.53
C CYS A 57 10.83 -5.42 -1.91
N GLY A 58 10.34 -6.66 -2.06
CA GLY A 58 10.30 -7.35 -3.35
C GLY A 58 9.38 -6.70 -4.39
N GLY A 59 8.61 -5.67 -4.01
CA GLY A 59 7.71 -4.94 -4.89
C GLY A 59 6.45 -5.70 -5.33
N GLY A 60 6.27 -6.93 -4.85
CA GLY A 60 5.06 -7.73 -5.07
C GLY A 60 4.00 -7.45 -4.01
N VAL A 61 2.73 -7.48 -4.44
CA VAL A 61 1.54 -7.48 -3.60
C VAL A 61 0.66 -8.66 -3.97
N SER A 62 -0.09 -9.20 -3.02
CA SER A 62 -1.03 -10.29 -3.31
C SER A 62 -2.24 -9.79 -4.08
N GLU A 63 -2.81 -10.65 -4.92
CA GLU A 63 -4.07 -10.37 -5.61
C GLU A 63 -5.20 -10.01 -4.63
N SER A 64 -5.25 -10.70 -3.48
CA SER A 64 -6.20 -10.38 -2.41
C SER A 64 -6.08 -8.95 -1.89
N LEU A 65 -4.87 -8.39 -1.85
CA LEU A 65 -4.66 -6.99 -1.46
C LEU A 65 -5.12 -6.04 -2.56
N VAL A 66 -4.84 -6.37 -3.83
CA VAL A 66 -5.33 -5.58 -4.98
C VAL A 66 -6.86 -5.50 -4.97
N GLN A 67 -7.52 -6.63 -4.74
CA GLN A 67 -8.99 -6.70 -4.63
C GLN A 67 -9.52 -5.90 -3.43
N ALA A 68 -8.87 -6.00 -2.28
CA ALA A 68 -9.26 -5.22 -1.10
C ALA A 68 -9.12 -3.71 -1.34
N LEU A 69 -8.05 -3.27 -2.00
CA LEU A 69 -7.86 -1.87 -2.39
C LEU A 69 -8.96 -1.41 -3.36
N ALA A 70 -9.28 -2.23 -4.37
CA ALA A 70 -10.32 -1.93 -5.34
C ALA A 70 -11.72 -1.81 -4.69
N ALA A 71 -12.02 -2.64 -3.69
CA ALA A 71 -13.27 -2.56 -2.92
C ALA A 71 -13.41 -1.24 -2.15
N GLU A 72 -12.28 -0.66 -1.71
CA GLU A 72 -12.22 0.66 -1.06
C GLU A 72 -12.09 1.82 -2.08
N GLY A 73 -12.18 1.53 -3.38
CA GLY A 73 -12.09 2.52 -4.47
C GLY A 73 -10.67 2.95 -4.83
N ILE A 74 -9.65 2.24 -4.32
CA ILE A 74 -8.24 2.49 -4.63
C ILE A 74 -7.83 1.57 -5.78
N ARG A 75 -7.75 2.13 -6.99
CA ARG A 75 -7.29 1.40 -8.18
C ARG A 75 -5.81 1.67 -8.41
N LEU A 76 -5.01 0.61 -8.54
CA LEU A 76 -3.59 0.74 -8.87
C LEU A 76 -3.46 1.18 -10.34
N PRO A 77 -2.75 2.28 -10.63
CA PRO A 77 -2.56 2.74 -12.01
C PRO A 77 -1.67 1.79 -12.81
N ASP A 78 -1.99 1.59 -14.10
CA ASP A 78 -1.24 0.71 -15.01
C ASP A 78 0.22 1.16 -15.19
N ASN A 79 0.50 2.46 -15.01
CA ASN A 79 1.87 2.99 -15.08
C ASN A 79 2.69 2.74 -13.80
N VAL A 80 2.08 2.18 -12.75
CA VAL A 80 2.74 1.80 -11.49
C VAL A 80 2.95 0.28 -11.42
N VAL A 81 1.99 -0.50 -11.94
CA VAL A 81 2.08 -1.96 -12.00
C VAL A 81 3.02 -2.38 -13.13
N ARG A 82 4.04 -3.19 -12.82
CA ARG A 82 5.04 -3.63 -13.81
C ARG A 82 4.66 -4.91 -14.54
N CYS A 83 4.14 -5.90 -13.81
CA CYS A 83 3.69 -7.18 -14.33
C CYS A 83 2.81 -7.92 -13.30
N GLY A 84 1.98 -8.85 -13.77
CA GLY A 84 1.37 -9.88 -12.93
C GLY A 84 2.37 -10.99 -12.58
N ILE A 85 2.14 -11.68 -11.47
CA ILE A 85 2.95 -12.83 -11.04
C ILE A 85 2.21 -14.11 -11.45
N ASP A 86 2.73 -14.81 -12.44
CA ASP A 86 2.11 -16.02 -13.01
C ASP A 86 2.40 -17.30 -12.20
N SER A 87 3.42 -17.27 -11.35
CA SER A 87 3.91 -18.45 -10.64
C SER A 87 4.95 -18.12 -9.57
N PHE A 88 5.17 -19.07 -8.68
CA PHE A 88 6.25 -19.09 -7.69
C PHE A 88 7.03 -20.40 -7.81
N VAL A 89 8.33 -20.36 -7.55
CA VAL A 89 9.17 -21.57 -7.44
C VAL A 89 9.69 -21.67 -6.02
N LEU A 90 9.38 -22.78 -5.35
CA LEU A 90 9.91 -23.11 -4.05
C LEU A 90 11.13 -24.01 -4.22
N HIS A 91 12.30 -23.49 -3.88
CA HIS A 91 13.56 -24.23 -3.89
C HIS A 91 13.77 -24.91 -2.53
N THR A 92 14.00 -26.22 -2.55
CA THR A 92 14.30 -27.03 -1.35
C THR A 92 15.55 -27.87 -1.59
N GLU A 93 16.13 -28.44 -0.54
CA GLU A 93 17.26 -29.38 -0.69
C GLU A 93 16.89 -30.61 -1.54
N GLN A 94 15.60 -30.97 -1.57
CA GLN A 94 15.08 -32.14 -2.28
C GLN A 94 14.71 -31.83 -3.74
N GLY A 95 14.82 -30.57 -4.16
CA GLY A 95 14.49 -30.10 -5.50
C GLY A 95 13.53 -28.91 -5.49
N ASP A 96 13.00 -28.62 -6.68
CA ASP A 96 12.21 -27.43 -6.95
C ASP A 96 10.75 -27.78 -7.21
N VAL A 97 9.84 -27.02 -6.60
CA VAL A 97 8.39 -27.12 -6.85
C VAL A 97 7.90 -25.82 -7.44
N ARG A 98 7.34 -25.88 -8.65
CA ARG A 98 6.64 -24.76 -9.28
C ARG A 98 5.17 -24.74 -8.86
N ILE A 99 4.71 -23.58 -8.44
CA ILE A 99 3.33 -23.29 -8.05
C ILE A 99 2.80 -22.26 -9.04
N ASP A 100 1.92 -22.68 -9.95
CA ASP A 100 1.26 -21.77 -10.88
C ASP A 100 0.12 -21.01 -10.19
N THR A 101 -0.10 -19.75 -10.59
CA THR A 101 -1.24 -18.96 -10.12
C THR A 101 -2.55 -19.56 -10.68
N PRO A 102 -3.63 -19.69 -9.88
CA PRO A 102 -4.86 -20.36 -10.31
C PRO A 102 -5.57 -19.68 -11.49
N THR A 103 -5.36 -18.38 -11.65
CA THR A 103 -5.88 -17.58 -12.75
C THR A 103 -4.74 -17.23 -13.70
N ARG A 104 -4.82 -17.68 -14.96
CA ARG A 104 -4.07 -17.07 -16.06
C ARG A 104 -4.75 -15.74 -16.38
N GLU A 105 -4.10 -14.62 -16.02
CA GLU A 105 -4.46 -13.30 -16.55
C GLU A 105 -4.23 -13.23 -18.07
#